data_AF-A0AAE9AA03-F1
#
_entry.id   AF-A0AAE9AA03-F1
#
_cell.length_a   1.000
_cell.length_b   1.000
_cell.length_c   1.000
_cell.angle_alpha   90.00
_cell.angle_beta   90.00
_cell.angle_gamma   90.00
#
_symmetry.space_group_name_H-M   'P 1'
#
loop_
_entity.id
_entity.type
_entity.pdbx_description
1 polymer ?
#
loop_
_entity_poly.entity_id
_entity_poly.type
_entity_poly.pdbx_seq_one_letter_code
_entity_poly.pdbx_strand_id
1 'polypeptide(L)'
;MLEIIQLSPKTDNGYFVVKYIKKVLKSPVFWIVIVYTIFLAYSTHIEDPKEIPYPIAQINFKTSRKYISSNYAASSRLGNHLFELASVLSISRDLNRVPIFFIEDCYHEKMWEDTNNLIPGLMNQFLVINGSVPRAIRRTSFHEKCCTFDNPSVLKENKDEYLHLKGTHYQSWKYFSQMRNELLGFLKTPVNNFFYLPVSSESTFV
;
A
#
# COMPACT_ATOMS: atom_id res chain seq x y z
N MET A 1 15.85 49.35 -39.33
CA MET A 1 16.72 48.68 -40.31
C MET A 1 17.15 47.37 -39.67
N LEU A 2 16.48 46.26 -40.03
CA LEU A 2 16.79 44.93 -39.49
C LEU A 2 17.98 44.35 -40.27
N GLU A 3 19.08 44.04 -39.59
CA GLU A 3 20.13 43.19 -40.14
C GLU A 3 19.89 41.74 -39.71
N ILE A 4 19.53 40.93 -40.70
CA ILE A 4 19.42 39.47 -40.61
C ILE A 4 20.85 38.93 -40.72
N ILE A 5 21.37 38.37 -39.64
CA ILE A 5 22.65 37.65 -39.66
C ILE A 5 22.43 36.33 -40.42
N GLN A 6 22.90 36.28 -41.67
CA GLN A 6 23.06 35.04 -42.43
C GLN A 6 24.17 34.20 -41.79
N LEU A 7 23.81 33.04 -41.23
CA LEU A 7 24.77 32.00 -40.87
C LEU A 7 24.98 31.08 -42.06
N SER A 8 26.14 31.22 -42.70
CA SER A 8 26.67 30.29 -43.70
C SER A 8 27.22 29.03 -43.01
N PRO A 9 26.91 27.80 -43.46
CA PRO A 9 27.37 26.59 -42.80
C PRO A 9 28.75 26.20 -43.32
N LYS A 10 29.82 26.64 -42.64
CA LYS A 10 31.15 26.09 -42.84
C LYS A 10 31.37 24.90 -41.90
N THR A 11 31.71 23.79 -42.52
CA THR A 11 32.09 22.49 -41.96
C THR A 11 33.17 22.60 -40.89
N ASP A 12 32.76 22.71 -39.62
CA ASP A 12 33.67 22.65 -38.46
C ASP A 12 33.02 22.01 -37.20
N ASN A 13 31.88 21.32 -37.40
CA ASN A 13 31.07 20.81 -36.30
C ASN A 13 31.77 19.74 -35.44
N GLY A 14 32.65 18.91 -36.03
CA GLY A 14 33.32 17.84 -35.29
C GLY A 14 34.35 18.34 -34.27
N TYR A 15 35.16 19.34 -34.63
CA TYR A 15 36.24 19.83 -33.77
C TYR A 15 35.71 20.68 -32.60
N PHE A 16 34.66 21.46 -32.87
CA PHE A 16 34.00 22.28 -31.86
C PHE A 16 33.28 21.43 -30.80
N VAL A 17 32.59 20.37 -31.24
CA VAL A 17 31.92 19.41 -30.35
C VAL A 17 32.94 18.68 -29.46
N VAL A 18 34.08 18.23 -30.01
CA VAL A 18 35.13 17.56 -29.24
C VAL A 18 35.77 18.49 -28.20
N LYS A 19 35.99 19.76 -28.53
CA LYS A 19 36.56 20.75 -27.60
C LYS A 19 35.59 21.12 -26.49
N TYR A 20 34.30 21.21 -26.81
CA TYR A 20 33.24 21.48 -25.83
C TYR A 20 33.06 20.29 -24.88
N ILE A 21 33.04 19.05 -25.38
CA ILE A 21 32.98 17.83 -24.57
C ILE A 21 34.18 17.75 -23.61
N LYS A 22 35.41 18.03 -24.09
CA LYS A 22 36.60 18.08 -23.23
C LYS A 22 36.50 19.15 -22.13
N LYS A 23 35.86 20.28 -22.40
CA LYS A 23 35.65 21.35 -21.41
C LYS A 23 34.59 20.97 -20.38
N VAL A 24 33.51 20.32 -20.81
CA VAL A 24 32.45 19.80 -19.92
C VAL A 24 32.99 18.70 -19.01
N LEU A 25 33.76 17.74 -19.55
CA LEU A 25 34.37 16.64 -18.77
C LEU A 25 35.40 17.13 -17.73
N LYS A 26 36.02 18.30 -17.95
CA LYS A 26 36.92 18.93 -16.97
C LYS A 26 36.19 19.82 -15.96
N SER A 27 34.89 20.04 -16.14
CA SER A 27 34.11 20.86 -15.23
C SER A 27 33.85 20.10 -13.93
N PRO A 28 34.13 20.67 -12.74
CA PRO A 28 33.80 20.03 -11.47
C PRO A 28 32.29 19.83 -11.30
N VAL A 29 31.47 20.69 -11.92
CA VAL A 29 30.00 20.58 -11.89
C VAL A 29 29.51 19.28 -12.56
N PHE A 30 30.17 18.86 -13.66
CA PHE A 30 29.80 17.63 -14.36
C PHE A 30 30.01 16.39 -13.48
N TRP A 31 31.13 16.33 -12.76
CA TRP A 31 31.42 15.24 -11.82
C TRP A 31 30.50 15.26 -10.60
N ILE A 32 30.14 16.43 -10.07
CA ILE A 32 29.15 16.54 -8.99
C ILE A 32 27.80 15.97 -9.43
N VAL A 33 27.34 16.29 -10.65
CA VAL A 33 26.08 15.74 -11.19
C VAL A 33 26.16 14.23 -11.37
N ILE A 34 27.27 13.68 -11.87
CA ILE A 34 27.48 12.23 -11.98
C ILE A 34 27.48 11.56 -10.61
N VAL A 35 28.22 12.09 -9.63
CA VAL A 35 28.28 11.51 -8.28
C VAL A 35 26.90 11.58 -7.62
N TYR A 36 26.18 12.70 -7.77
CA TYR A 36 24.83 12.85 -7.24
C TYR A 36 23.83 11.90 -7.89
N THR A 37 23.91 11.70 -9.21
CA THR A 37 23.03 10.72 -9.91
C THR A 37 23.35 9.28 -9.52
N ILE A 38 24.62 8.93 -9.35
CA ILE A 38 25.03 7.61 -8.81
C ILE A 38 24.53 7.43 -7.38
N PHE A 39 24.68 8.46 -6.53
CA PHE A 39 24.19 8.44 -5.15
C PHE A 39 22.66 8.30 -5.07
N LEU A 40 21.91 9.01 -5.93
CA LEU A 40 20.47 8.86 -6.03
C LEU A 40 20.08 7.45 -6.48
N ALA A 41 20.73 6.92 -7.53
CA ALA A 41 20.49 5.57 -8.02
C ALA A 41 20.79 4.51 -6.93
N TYR A 42 21.89 4.67 -6.19
CA TYR A 42 22.23 3.79 -5.08
C TYR A 42 21.22 3.89 -3.93
N SER A 43 20.80 5.11 -3.57
CA SER A 43 19.81 5.35 -2.51
C SER A 43 18.44 4.75 -2.86
N THR A 44 18.08 4.68 -4.15
CA THR A 44 16.87 3.99 -4.61
C THR A 44 16.97 2.48 -4.65
N HIS A 45 18.19 1.92 -4.59
CA HIS A 45 18.44 0.47 -4.64
C HIS A 45 18.72 -0.16 -3.27
N ILE A 46 18.70 0.62 -2.19
CA ILE A 46 18.72 0.03 -0.84
C ILE A 46 17.36 -0.63 -0.65
N GLU A 47 17.31 -1.95 -0.80
CA GLU A 47 16.16 -2.76 -0.44
C GLU A 47 15.81 -2.43 1.01
N ASP A 48 14.56 -2.01 1.26
CA ASP A 48 14.11 -1.72 2.61
C ASP A 48 14.13 -3.04 3.40
N PRO A 49 14.98 -3.18 4.43
CA PRO A 49 15.11 -4.44 5.16
C PRO A 49 13.79 -4.88 5.81
N LYS A 50 12.80 -3.99 5.93
CA LYS A 50 11.46 -4.29 6.46
C LYS A 50 10.51 -4.92 5.45
N GLU A 51 10.78 -4.79 4.15
CA GLU A 51 9.99 -5.41 3.08
C GLU A 51 10.45 -6.84 2.75
N ILE A 52 11.49 -7.35 3.45
CA ILE A 52 11.97 -8.71 3.24
C ILE A 52 10.86 -9.69 3.65
N PRO A 53 10.33 -10.52 2.72
CA PRO A 53 9.23 -11.40 3.00
C PRO A 53 9.67 -12.53 3.93
N TYR A 54 8.80 -12.84 4.89
CA TYR A 54 8.94 -13.99 5.78
C TYR A 54 8.82 -15.32 5.01
N PRO A 55 9.20 -16.45 5.64
CA PRO A 55 8.99 -17.76 5.03
C PRO A 55 7.54 -17.99 4.63
N ILE A 56 7.33 -18.77 3.57
CA ILE A 56 6.00 -19.07 3.05
C ILE A 56 5.15 -19.74 4.15
N ALA A 57 3.93 -19.21 4.35
CA ALA A 57 3.00 -19.73 5.34
C ALA A 57 2.58 -21.18 5.02
N GLN A 58 2.42 -22.01 6.06
CA GLN A 58 1.88 -23.36 5.92
C GLN A 58 0.37 -23.31 6.06
N ILE A 59 -0.35 -23.53 4.95
CA ILE A 59 -1.82 -23.57 4.93
C ILE A 59 -2.32 -24.88 4.33
N ASN A 60 -3.45 -25.36 4.84
CA ASN A 60 -4.12 -26.54 4.31
C ASN A 60 -5.01 -26.14 3.13
N PHE A 61 -4.81 -26.78 1.98
CA PHE A 61 -5.69 -26.64 0.82
C PHE A 61 -6.79 -27.70 0.86
N LYS A 62 -7.89 -27.48 0.12
CA LYS A 62 -9.05 -28.38 0.01
C LYS A 62 -9.87 -28.48 1.29
N THR A 63 -10.08 -27.35 1.94
CA THR A 63 -10.99 -27.22 3.06
C THR A 63 -12.44 -27.05 2.58
N SER A 64 -13.41 -27.13 3.49
CA SER A 64 -14.82 -26.81 3.20
C SER A 64 -15.12 -25.31 3.25
N ARG A 65 -14.16 -24.48 3.69
CA ARG A 65 -14.34 -23.04 3.87
C ARG A 65 -13.68 -22.27 2.73
N LYS A 66 -14.21 -21.08 2.47
CA LYS A 66 -13.63 -20.14 1.52
C LYS A 66 -12.96 -19.01 2.26
N TYR A 67 -11.84 -18.55 1.76
CA TYR A 67 -11.00 -17.54 2.40
C TYR A 67 -10.77 -16.34 1.50
N ILE A 68 -10.47 -15.20 2.12
CA ILE A 68 -10.07 -13.98 1.45
C ILE A 68 -8.96 -13.27 2.22
N SER A 69 -7.96 -12.76 1.52
CA SER A 69 -6.87 -11.92 2.04
C SER A 69 -6.60 -10.80 1.04
N SER A 70 -5.76 -9.83 1.41
CA SER A 70 -5.31 -8.78 0.50
C SER A 70 -3.80 -8.52 0.66
N ASN A 71 -3.20 -7.90 -0.34
CA ASN A 71 -1.82 -7.42 -0.36
C ASN A 71 -1.66 -6.12 0.46
N TYR A 72 -2.26 -6.05 1.64
CA TYR A 72 -2.43 -4.82 2.45
C TYR A 72 -1.30 -3.78 2.29
N ALA A 73 -1.64 -2.48 2.21
CA ALA A 73 -0.64 -1.41 2.22
C ALA A 73 0.03 -1.25 3.59
N ALA A 74 0.72 -2.28 4.09
CA ALA A 74 1.23 -2.37 5.45
C ALA A 74 2.36 -1.37 5.78
N SER A 75 3.06 -0.86 4.76
CA SER A 75 4.04 0.22 4.92
C SER A 75 3.41 1.61 5.13
N SER A 76 2.07 1.70 5.05
CA SER A 76 1.34 2.93 5.28
C SER A 76 1.19 3.29 6.77
N ARG A 77 0.37 4.31 7.05
CA ARG A 77 0.00 4.73 8.40
C ARG A 77 -1.31 4.09 8.84
N LEU A 78 -1.54 4.12 10.16
CA LEU A 78 -2.69 3.54 10.84
C LEU A 78 -4.04 3.87 10.19
N GLY A 79 -4.27 5.10 9.74
CA GLY A 79 -5.50 5.47 9.03
C GLY A 79 -5.76 4.59 7.80
N ASN A 80 -4.73 4.31 7.00
CA ASN A 80 -4.86 3.40 5.84
C ASN A 80 -5.13 1.98 6.30
N HIS A 81 -4.44 1.50 7.35
CA HIS A 81 -4.62 0.16 7.89
C HIS A 81 -6.07 -0.09 8.33
N LEU A 82 -6.68 0.90 8.99
CA LEU A 82 -8.08 0.82 9.41
C LEU A 82 -9.04 0.70 8.21
N PHE A 83 -8.84 1.51 7.17
CA PHE A 83 -9.65 1.44 5.96
C PHE A 83 -9.48 0.11 5.23
N GLU A 84 -8.24 -0.35 5.11
CA GLU A 84 -7.88 -1.62 4.48
C GLU A 84 -8.57 -2.80 5.17
N LEU A 85 -8.39 -2.92 6.49
CA LEU A 85 -8.93 -4.02 7.29
C LEU A 85 -10.46 -3.97 7.37
N ALA A 86 -11.06 -2.79 7.61
CA ALA A 86 -12.51 -2.66 7.63
C ALA A 86 -13.13 -3.02 6.26
N SER A 87 -12.49 -2.61 5.17
CA SER A 87 -12.96 -2.93 3.81
C SER A 87 -12.86 -4.42 3.53
N VAL A 88 -11.71 -5.05 3.79
CA VAL A 88 -11.55 -6.50 3.56
C VAL A 88 -12.50 -7.31 4.43
N LEU A 89 -12.73 -6.91 5.69
CA LEU A 89 -13.71 -7.57 6.55
C LEU A 89 -15.12 -7.48 5.97
N SER A 90 -15.55 -6.30 5.52
CA SER A 90 -16.87 -6.14 4.90
C SER A 90 -17.01 -6.97 3.61
N ILE A 91 -16.00 -6.90 2.73
CA ILE A 91 -15.95 -7.70 1.49
C ILE A 91 -16.03 -9.19 1.82
N SER A 92 -15.34 -9.65 2.86
CA SER A 92 -15.37 -11.05 3.27
C SER A 92 -16.78 -11.53 3.63
N ARG A 93 -17.59 -10.67 4.26
CA ARG A 93 -18.97 -10.98 4.64
C ARG A 93 -19.90 -10.98 3.45
N ASP A 94 -19.77 -10.00 2.57
CA ASP A 94 -20.53 -9.93 1.32
C ASP A 94 -20.31 -11.16 0.42
N LEU A 95 -19.12 -11.76 0.50
CA LEU A 95 -18.72 -12.94 -0.25
C LEU A 95 -18.86 -14.25 0.54
N ASN A 96 -19.27 -14.19 1.81
CA ASN A 96 -19.32 -15.32 2.75
C ASN A 96 -17.99 -16.11 2.82
N ARG A 97 -16.89 -15.39 3.03
CA ARG A 97 -15.51 -15.90 3.13
C ARG A 97 -14.91 -15.54 4.48
N VAL A 98 -14.00 -16.37 4.96
CA VAL A 98 -13.21 -16.10 6.17
C VAL A 98 -12.06 -15.13 5.81
N PRO A 99 -11.97 -13.96 6.43
CA PRO A 99 -10.88 -13.04 6.18
C PRO A 99 -9.58 -13.53 6.84
N ILE A 100 -8.48 -13.47 6.10
CA ILE A 100 -7.13 -13.86 6.54
C ILE A 100 -6.23 -12.63 6.51
N PHE A 101 -5.43 -12.47 7.56
CA PHE A 101 -4.32 -11.52 7.60
C PHE A 101 -3.00 -12.29 7.61
N PHE A 102 -2.21 -12.17 6.55
CA PHE A 102 -0.87 -12.73 6.51
C PHE A 102 0.13 -11.72 7.09
N ILE A 103 0.97 -12.17 8.01
CA ILE A 103 2.13 -11.41 8.47
C ILE A 103 3.26 -11.74 7.49
N GLU A 104 3.27 -11.01 6.37
CA GLU A 104 4.17 -11.28 5.24
C GLU A 104 5.58 -10.75 5.44
N ASP A 105 5.74 -9.70 6.25
CA ASP A 105 6.99 -9.00 6.53
C ASP A 105 6.87 -8.16 7.82
N CYS A 106 7.90 -7.35 8.11
CA CYS A 106 7.96 -6.49 9.29
C CYS A 106 6.89 -5.38 9.27
N TYR A 107 6.49 -4.91 8.08
CA TYR A 107 5.42 -3.93 7.96
C TYR A 107 4.06 -4.53 8.31
N HIS A 108 3.79 -5.76 7.89
CA HIS A 108 2.56 -6.46 8.23
C HIS A 108 2.48 -6.79 9.73
N GLU A 109 3.60 -7.18 10.34
CA GLU A 109 3.68 -7.39 11.78
C GLU A 109 3.33 -6.10 12.53
N LYS A 110 3.93 -4.98 12.13
CA LYS A 110 3.63 -3.66 12.71
C LYS A 110 2.19 -3.23 12.48
N MET A 111 1.65 -3.42 11.27
CA MET A 111 0.25 -3.11 10.94
C MET A 111 -0.72 -3.89 11.85
N TRP A 112 -0.43 -5.16 12.08
CA TRP A 112 -1.18 -6.00 12.99
C TRP A 112 -1.08 -5.49 14.43
N GLU A 113 0.12 -5.22 14.93
CA GLU A 113 0.36 -4.73 16.29
C GLU A 113 -0.35 -3.40 16.55
N ASP A 114 -0.13 -2.40 15.69
CA ASP A 114 -0.73 -1.07 15.81
C ASP A 114 -2.26 -1.15 15.78
N THR A 115 -2.82 -1.98 14.90
CA THR A 115 -4.28 -2.12 14.79
C THR A 115 -4.89 -2.93 15.92
N ASN A 116 -4.24 -4.01 16.37
CA ASN A 116 -4.69 -4.80 17.52
C ASN A 116 -4.61 -3.97 18.82
N ASN A 117 -3.63 -3.07 18.90
CA ASN A 117 -3.51 -2.13 20.01
C ASN A 117 -4.60 -1.07 20.01
N LEU A 118 -5.10 -0.61 18.86
CA LEU A 118 -6.15 0.40 18.80
C LEU A 118 -7.58 -0.19 18.80
N ILE A 119 -7.84 -1.15 17.92
CA ILE A 119 -9.16 -1.74 17.63
C ILE A 119 -9.04 -3.28 17.63
N PRO A 120 -8.80 -3.91 18.79
CA PRO A 120 -8.56 -5.35 18.90
C PRO A 120 -9.76 -6.17 18.38
N GLY A 121 -10.99 -5.67 18.56
CA GLY A 121 -12.19 -6.34 18.06
C GLY A 121 -12.20 -6.52 16.55
N LEU A 122 -11.56 -5.61 15.80
CA LEU A 122 -11.43 -5.68 14.35
C LEU A 122 -10.46 -6.80 13.97
N MET A 123 -9.27 -6.84 14.59
CA MET A 123 -8.28 -7.88 14.31
C MET A 123 -8.75 -9.27 14.71
N ASN A 124 -9.56 -9.40 15.76
CA ASN A 124 -10.16 -10.66 16.17
C ASN A 124 -11.09 -11.29 15.13
N GLN A 125 -11.54 -10.52 14.13
CA GLN A 125 -12.33 -11.05 13.02
C GLN A 125 -11.48 -11.78 11.96
N PHE A 126 -10.16 -11.57 11.97
CA PHE A 126 -9.24 -12.12 10.98
C PHE A 126 -8.58 -13.39 11.50
N LEU A 127 -8.45 -14.38 10.62
CA LEU A 127 -7.53 -15.49 10.82
C LEU A 127 -6.11 -14.99 10.53
N VAL A 128 -5.30 -14.80 11.56
CA VAL A 128 -3.92 -14.31 11.45
C VAL A 128 -2.98 -15.49 11.19
N ILE A 129 -2.16 -15.39 10.15
CA ILE A 129 -1.22 -16.45 9.74
C ILE A 129 0.17 -15.83 9.60
N ASN A 130 1.16 -16.44 10.26
CA ASN A 130 2.56 -16.04 10.13
C ASN A 130 3.16 -16.58 8.83
N GLY A 131 3.80 -15.69 8.07
CA GLY A 131 4.49 -16.03 6.83
C GLY A 131 3.83 -15.45 5.58
N SER A 132 4.61 -15.36 4.51
CA SER A 132 4.15 -14.80 3.24
C SER A 132 3.15 -15.71 2.53
N VAL A 133 2.35 -15.10 1.64
CA VAL A 133 1.30 -15.80 0.90
C VAL A 133 1.88 -16.96 0.06
N PRO A 134 1.35 -18.18 0.19
CA PRO A 134 1.78 -19.33 -0.61
C PRO A 134 1.65 -19.10 -2.11
N ARG A 135 2.68 -19.49 -2.86
CA ARG A 135 2.74 -19.36 -4.33
C ARG A 135 1.60 -20.08 -5.07
N ALA A 136 1.00 -21.09 -4.44
CA ALA A 136 -0.15 -21.80 -4.98
C ALA A 136 -1.43 -20.94 -4.98
N ILE A 137 -1.52 -19.89 -4.16
CA ILE A 137 -2.64 -18.95 -4.18
C ILE A 137 -2.42 -17.94 -5.29
N ARG A 138 -3.33 -17.92 -6.25
CA ARG A 138 -3.33 -16.93 -7.33
C ARG A 138 -3.78 -15.56 -6.81
N ARG A 139 -3.03 -14.51 -7.17
CA ARG A 139 -3.47 -13.13 -6.94
C ARG A 139 -4.69 -12.80 -7.82
N THR A 140 -5.78 -12.42 -7.18
CA THR A 140 -7.05 -12.06 -7.81
C THR A 140 -7.04 -10.57 -8.14
N SER A 141 -7.30 -10.23 -9.41
CA SER A 141 -7.44 -8.82 -9.80
C SER A 141 -8.74 -8.25 -9.22
N PHE A 142 -8.58 -7.20 -8.41
CA PHE A 142 -9.63 -6.42 -7.80
C PHE A 142 -8.99 -5.13 -7.27
N HIS A 143 -9.66 -3.98 -7.42
CA HIS A 143 -9.15 -2.70 -6.94
C HIS A 143 -7.75 -2.37 -7.51
N GLU A 144 -7.64 -2.43 -8.85
CA GLU A 144 -6.37 -2.19 -9.56
C GLU A 144 -5.94 -0.72 -9.52
N LYS A 145 -6.90 0.19 -9.31
CA LYS A 145 -6.64 1.62 -9.14
C LYS A 145 -6.78 1.95 -7.66
N CYS A 146 -5.76 2.61 -7.10
CA CYS A 146 -5.85 3.10 -5.74
C CYS A 146 -7.06 3.99 -5.55
N CYS A 147 -7.61 3.94 -4.34
CA CYS A 147 -8.37 5.05 -3.80
C CYS A 147 -9.74 5.23 -4.49
N THR A 148 -10.17 4.25 -5.31
CA THR A 148 -11.50 4.21 -5.94
C THR A 148 -12.39 3.16 -5.29
N PHE A 149 -13.71 3.31 -5.45
CA PHE A 149 -14.63 2.26 -5.04
C PHE A 149 -14.88 1.29 -6.18
N ASP A 150 -14.56 0.02 -5.95
CA ASP A 150 -14.87 -1.09 -6.85
C ASP A 150 -15.92 -1.97 -6.16
N ASN A 151 -17.00 -2.32 -6.86
CA ASN A 151 -18.07 -3.10 -6.24
C ASN A 151 -17.61 -4.56 -5.99
N PRO A 152 -17.58 -5.05 -4.73
CA PRO A 152 -17.15 -6.42 -4.42
C PRO A 152 -18.01 -7.52 -5.04
N SER A 153 -19.22 -7.18 -5.51
CA SER A 153 -20.13 -8.14 -6.15
C SER A 153 -19.52 -8.83 -7.37
N VAL A 154 -18.52 -8.22 -8.02
CA VAL A 154 -17.78 -8.83 -9.15
C VAL A 154 -17.05 -10.12 -8.75
N LEU A 155 -16.81 -10.34 -7.45
CA LEU A 155 -16.11 -11.52 -6.93
C LEU A 155 -17.06 -12.66 -6.50
N LYS A 156 -18.39 -12.46 -6.52
CA LYS A 156 -19.38 -13.43 -6.00
C LYS A 156 -19.38 -14.75 -6.76
N GLU A 157 -19.17 -14.70 -8.07
CA GLU A 157 -19.16 -15.89 -8.94
C GLU A 157 -17.84 -16.66 -8.86
N ASN A 158 -16.82 -16.12 -8.18
CA ASN A 158 -15.53 -16.80 -8.06
C ASN A 158 -15.65 -18.02 -7.13
N LYS A 159 -15.29 -19.19 -7.68
CA LYS A 159 -15.36 -20.50 -7.01
C LYS A 159 -14.08 -20.90 -6.29
N ASP A 160 -12.98 -20.16 -6.45
CA ASP A 160 -11.69 -20.43 -5.83
C ASP A 160 -11.84 -20.46 -4.31
N GLU A 161 -11.17 -21.43 -3.69
CA GLU A 161 -11.15 -21.57 -2.23
C GLU A 161 -10.51 -20.35 -1.57
N TYR A 162 -9.40 -19.87 -2.14
CA TYR A 162 -8.63 -18.72 -1.65
C TYR A 162 -8.69 -17.57 -2.65
N LEU A 163 -9.12 -16.40 -2.17
CA LEU A 163 -8.91 -15.14 -2.87
C LEU A 163 -7.81 -14.36 -2.16
N HIS A 164 -6.77 -14.00 -2.89
CA HIS A 164 -5.79 -13.03 -2.42
C HIS A 164 -5.86 -11.81 -3.33
N LEU A 165 -6.47 -10.73 -2.84
CA LEU A 165 -6.74 -9.53 -3.62
C LEU A 165 -5.43 -8.80 -3.91
N LYS A 166 -5.24 -8.41 -5.17
CA LYS A 166 -4.04 -7.70 -5.63
C LYS A 166 -4.04 -6.21 -5.24
N GLY A 167 -5.21 -5.59 -5.18
CA GLY A 167 -5.36 -4.16 -4.89
C GLY A 167 -4.94 -3.78 -3.47
N THR A 168 -4.60 -2.52 -3.29
CA THR A 168 -4.27 -1.91 -1.99
C THR A 168 -4.96 -0.56 -1.88
N HIS A 169 -5.03 0.02 -0.68
CA HIS A 169 -5.62 1.33 -0.41
C HIS A 169 -7.13 1.39 -0.70
N TYR A 170 -7.90 0.52 -0.06
CA TYR A 170 -9.37 0.54 -0.05
C TYR A 170 -9.95 1.76 0.71
N GLN A 171 -9.59 2.97 0.30
CA GLN A 171 -9.90 4.24 0.96
C GLN A 171 -11.32 4.74 0.65
N SER A 172 -12.32 3.86 0.75
CA SER A 172 -13.73 4.24 0.56
C SER A 172 -14.61 3.68 1.66
N TRP A 173 -15.32 4.55 2.37
CA TRP A 173 -16.31 4.14 3.38
C TRP A 173 -17.43 3.28 2.79
N LYS A 174 -17.64 3.33 1.46
CA LYS A 174 -18.65 2.54 0.75
C LYS A 174 -18.47 1.03 0.97
N TYR A 175 -17.24 0.56 1.13
CA TYR A 175 -16.97 -0.86 1.38
C TYR A 175 -17.61 -1.37 2.67
N PHE A 176 -17.66 -0.55 3.72
CA PHE A 176 -18.11 -0.95 5.06
C PHE A 176 -19.24 -0.04 5.58
N SER A 177 -20.02 0.53 4.67
CA SER A 177 -21.09 1.49 4.98
C SER A 177 -22.13 0.96 5.99
N GLN A 178 -22.37 -0.35 5.98
CA GLN A 178 -23.33 -1.02 6.86
C GLN A 178 -22.73 -1.47 8.20
N MET A 179 -21.40 -1.35 8.38
CA MET A 179 -20.69 -1.88 9.54
C MET A 179 -20.39 -0.84 10.61
N ARG A 180 -20.93 0.38 10.52
CA ARG A 180 -20.59 1.49 11.44
C ARG A 180 -20.70 1.09 12.92
N ASN A 181 -21.85 0.58 13.33
CA ASN A 181 -22.10 0.25 14.75
C ASN A 181 -21.19 -0.86 15.25
N GLU A 182 -20.88 -1.80 14.37
CA GLU A 182 -20.02 -2.92 14.70
C GLU A 182 -18.55 -2.51 14.81
N LEU A 183 -18.06 -1.70 13.86
CA LEU A 183 -16.70 -1.14 13.93
C LEU A 183 -16.53 -0.27 15.18
N LEU A 184 -17.56 0.48 15.59
CA LEU A 184 -17.56 1.19 16.86
C LEU A 184 -17.48 0.23 18.06
N GLY A 185 -18.20 -0.89 18.00
CA GLY A 185 -18.15 -1.95 19.02
C GLY A 185 -16.79 -2.65 19.13
N PHE A 186 -15.92 -2.54 18.13
CA PHE A 186 -14.58 -3.10 18.16
C PHE A 186 -13.53 -2.21 18.84
N LEU A 187 -13.86 -0.94 19.08
CA LEU A 187 -12.97 0.01 19.74
C LEU A 187 -12.70 -0.41 21.19
N LYS A 188 -11.47 -0.19 21.66
CA LYS A 188 -11.19 -0.31 23.10
C LYS A 188 -12.02 0.71 23.87
N THR A 189 -12.57 0.29 25.01
CA THR A 189 -13.18 1.24 25.94
C THR A 189 -12.10 2.18 26.46
N PRO A 190 -12.27 3.51 26.33
CA PRO A 190 -11.29 4.45 26.82
C PRO A 190 -11.18 4.33 28.35
N VAL A 191 -9.98 4.08 28.85
CA VAL A 191 -9.66 4.11 30.28
C VAL A 191 -9.30 5.53 30.76
N ASN A 192 -8.97 6.41 29.82
CA ASN A 192 -8.58 7.78 30.11
C ASN A 192 -9.76 8.73 29.92
N ASN A 193 -9.96 9.61 30.89
CA ASN A 193 -10.87 10.74 30.74
C ASN A 193 -10.11 11.89 30.06
N PHE A 194 -10.49 12.21 28.82
CA PHE A 194 -9.95 13.35 28.09
C PHE A 194 -10.71 14.63 28.49
N PHE A 195 -10.48 15.12 29.71
CA PHE A 195 -11.22 16.25 30.30
C PHE A 195 -11.14 17.56 29.49
N TYR A 196 -10.14 17.71 28.63
CA TYR A 196 -9.89 18.93 27.86
C TYR A 196 -10.20 18.80 26.36
N LEU A 197 -10.68 17.64 25.91
CA LEU A 197 -11.13 17.49 24.53
C LEU A 197 -12.63 17.85 24.46
N PRO A 198 -13.05 18.58 23.42
CA PRO A 198 -14.47 18.85 23.22
C PRO A 198 -15.22 17.53 23.05
N VAL A 199 -16.33 17.39 23.77
CA VAL A 199 -17.19 16.22 23.73
C VAL A 199 -18.37 16.53 22.83
N SER A 200 -18.62 15.69 21.83
CA SER A 200 -19.80 15.84 20.98
C SER A 200 -21.07 15.66 21.83
N SER A 201 -22.06 16.52 21.63
CA SER A 201 -23.39 16.44 22.25
C SER A 201 -24.47 16.22 21.18
N GLU A 202 -25.72 16.00 21.58
CA GLU A 202 -26.83 15.83 20.62
C GLU A 202 -27.01 17.03 19.67
N SER A 203 -26.56 18.23 20.08
CA SER A 203 -26.67 19.45 19.29
C SER A 203 -25.33 19.93 18.71
N THR A 204 -24.22 19.29 19.06
CA THR A 204 -22.87 19.70 18.66
C THR A 204 -22.01 18.50 18.32
N PHE A 205 -21.84 18.25 17.02
CA PHE A 205 -20.86 17.29 16.53
C PHE A 205 -19.52 18.00 16.40
N VAL A 206 -18.69 17.88 17.44
CA VAL A 206 -17.26 18.26 17.40
C VAL A 206 -16.44 17.04 17.04
#